data_AF-A0A954MLH3-F1
#
_entry.id   AF-A0A954MLH3-F1
#
_cell.length_a   1.000
_cell.length_b   1.000
_cell.length_c   1.000
_cell.angle_alpha   90.00
_cell.angle_beta   90.00
_cell.angle_gamma   90.00
#
_symmetry.space_group_name_H-M   'P 1'
#
loop_
_entity.id
_entity.type
_entity.pdbx_description
1 polymer ?
#
loop_
_entity_poly.entity_id
_entity_poly.type
_entity_poly.pdbx_seq_one_letter_code
_entity_poly.pdbx_strand_id
1 'polypeptide(L)'
;MTPMLLRRTPLAILATHLLLGAQLLAGIAPENVAVVVNGDSEASKTIAAEYVQLRGIPEGNVVSVTGLTNNEKISVDEFRQLLLGPVLQTLAERKRLSQIDLIAYSAEIPTAIDIRGDIGDRKLPKVFTPVASVNGLTFLYQFVMRKDLRYIDLNANQYARHILSDVNDTPWTAEERQRYASVMTKWQQHRQPLRQKNDDEPSSEDEQKNFDAALKEANEALENLLQSHPHSSQLHYNRSCALALRGQADDAVAALERAVAAGWWSAAQAAQDEDLKSLRERDDFQSLLNEMKTSDFDVQPAIGFRSVVGW
;
A
#
# COMPACT_ATOMS: atom_id res chain seq x y z
N MET A 1 31.96 73.90 -34.14
CA MET A 1 31.55 73.16 -32.93
C MET A 1 30.86 71.89 -33.38
N THR A 2 31.52 70.74 -33.22
CA THR A 2 30.97 69.41 -33.48
C THR A 2 29.82 69.09 -32.53
N PRO A 3 28.75 68.44 -33.00
CA PRO A 3 28.47 67.08 -32.54
C PRO A 3 27.99 66.17 -33.69
N MET A 4 28.62 65.00 -33.89
CA MET A 4 28.37 63.71 -33.23
C MET A 4 27.25 62.92 -33.92
N LEU A 5 27.69 62.03 -34.83
CA LEU A 5 26.90 61.01 -35.51
C LEU A 5 26.32 60.02 -34.49
N LEU A 6 25.00 59.87 -34.44
CA LEU A 6 24.34 58.73 -33.80
C LEU A 6 24.00 57.69 -34.88
N ARG A 7 24.80 56.62 -34.95
CA ARG A 7 24.54 55.43 -35.77
C ARG A 7 23.24 54.77 -35.30
N ARG A 8 22.26 54.65 -36.21
CA ARG A 8 21.09 53.79 -36.03
C ARG A 8 21.49 52.36 -36.38
N THR A 9 21.61 51.50 -35.37
CA THR A 9 21.59 50.05 -35.55
C THR A 9 20.15 49.57 -35.41
N PRO A 10 19.54 48.93 -36.43
CA PRO A 10 18.30 48.21 -36.22
C PRO A 10 18.61 46.89 -35.52
N LEU A 11 18.14 46.76 -34.28
CA LEU A 11 18.11 45.51 -33.54
C LEU A 11 17.05 44.62 -34.21
N ALA A 12 17.48 43.75 -35.12
CA ALA A 12 16.63 42.70 -35.67
C ALA A 12 16.34 41.70 -34.54
N ILE A 13 15.17 41.80 -33.94
CA ILE A 13 14.63 40.79 -33.01
C ILE A 13 14.27 39.58 -33.87
N LEU A 14 15.24 38.67 -34.04
CA LEU A 14 15.01 37.34 -34.56
C LEU A 14 14.40 36.51 -33.42
N ALA A 15 13.10 36.69 -33.18
CA ALA A 15 12.31 35.83 -32.31
C ALA A 15 12.04 34.51 -33.04
N THR A 16 13.07 33.69 -33.22
CA THR A 16 12.94 32.31 -33.66
C THR A 16 12.24 31.54 -32.54
N HIS A 17 10.91 31.51 -32.58
CA HIS A 17 10.12 30.59 -31.78
C HIS A 17 10.43 29.18 -32.28
N LEU A 18 11.46 28.57 -31.71
CA LEU A 18 11.62 27.12 -31.70
C LEU A 18 10.50 26.56 -30.80
N LEU A 19 9.28 26.54 -31.34
CA LEU A 19 8.25 25.59 -30.94
C LEU A 19 8.67 24.21 -31.47
N LEU A 20 9.82 23.71 -30.98
CA LEU A 20 10.01 22.28 -30.92
C LEU A 20 8.99 21.83 -29.88
N GLY A 21 7.87 21.29 -30.36
CA GLY A 21 6.95 20.55 -29.52
C GLY A 21 7.76 19.44 -28.86
N ALA A 22 8.25 19.70 -27.65
CA ALA A 22 8.60 18.65 -26.74
C ALA A 22 7.31 17.86 -26.58
N GLN A 23 7.21 16.76 -27.32
CA GLN A 23 6.37 15.68 -26.88
C GLN A 23 6.86 15.38 -25.47
N LEU A 24 6.16 15.92 -24.48
CA LEU A 24 6.25 15.52 -23.09
C LEU A 24 5.77 14.08 -23.07
N LEU A 25 6.63 13.19 -23.54
CA LEU A 25 6.54 11.77 -23.30
C LEU A 25 6.79 11.64 -21.81
N ALA A 26 5.70 11.60 -21.05
CA ALA A 26 5.69 11.20 -19.66
C ALA A 26 6.11 9.72 -19.56
N GLY A 27 7.38 9.45 -19.85
CA GLY A 27 7.99 8.13 -19.90
C GLY A 27 9.32 8.13 -19.16
N ILE A 28 9.71 6.95 -18.71
CA ILE A 28 11.01 6.73 -18.08
C ILE A 28 12.08 6.79 -19.18
N ALA A 29 13.10 7.62 -18.99
CA ALA A 29 14.18 7.74 -19.97
C ALA A 29 15.04 6.45 -20.00
N PRO A 30 15.66 6.11 -21.15
CA PRO A 30 16.45 4.88 -21.30
C PRO A 30 17.54 4.71 -20.23
N GLU A 31 18.18 5.82 -19.83
CA GLU A 31 19.19 5.88 -18.78
C GLU A 31 18.68 5.50 -17.38
N ASN A 32 17.37 5.58 -17.14
CA ASN A 32 16.70 5.19 -15.90
C ASN A 32 16.20 3.74 -15.92
N VAL A 33 16.41 3.00 -17.00
CA VAL A 33 16.00 1.59 -17.14
C VAL A 33 17.22 0.68 -17.08
N ALA A 34 17.19 -0.31 -16.19
CA ALA A 34 18.11 -1.44 -16.20
C ALA A 34 17.44 -2.66 -16.82
N VAL A 35 18.15 -3.38 -17.69
CA VAL A 35 17.67 -4.62 -18.31
C VAL A 35 18.40 -5.80 -17.70
N VAL A 36 17.66 -6.75 -17.13
CA VAL A 36 18.20 -7.97 -16.53
C VAL A 36 18.06 -9.12 -17.51
N VAL A 37 19.19 -9.77 -17.79
CA VAL A 37 19.33 -10.84 -18.77
C VAL A 37 19.69 -12.13 -18.07
N ASN A 38 19.03 -13.23 -18.42
CA ASN A 38 19.50 -14.56 -18.04
C ASN A 38 20.68 -14.92 -18.96
N GLY A 39 21.89 -14.88 -18.43
CA GLY A 39 23.14 -15.10 -19.19
C GLY A 39 23.28 -16.53 -19.71
N ASP A 40 22.60 -17.49 -19.06
CA ASP A 40 22.58 -18.91 -19.45
C ASP A 40 21.54 -19.20 -20.54
N SER A 41 20.75 -18.21 -20.95
CA SER A 41 19.65 -18.35 -21.92
C SER A 41 19.91 -17.56 -23.20
N GLU A 42 20.03 -18.26 -24.33
CA GLU A 42 20.11 -17.61 -25.64
C GLU A 42 18.85 -16.82 -25.99
N ALA A 43 17.67 -17.31 -25.59
CA ALA A 43 16.41 -16.62 -25.80
C ALA A 43 16.36 -15.29 -25.02
N SER A 44 16.77 -15.32 -23.75
CA SER A 44 16.84 -14.13 -22.90
C SER A 44 17.83 -13.09 -23.45
N LYS A 45 19.01 -13.53 -23.88
CA LYS A 45 20.03 -12.66 -24.49
C LYS A 45 19.54 -12.02 -25.78
N THR A 46 18.90 -12.81 -26.65
CA THR A 46 18.37 -12.33 -27.94
C THR A 46 17.26 -11.29 -27.74
N ILE A 47 16.28 -11.58 -26.87
CA ILE A 47 15.18 -10.66 -26.58
C ILE A 47 15.69 -9.37 -25.92
N ALA A 48 16.62 -9.50 -24.97
CA ALA A 48 17.21 -8.34 -24.30
C ALA A 48 17.99 -7.45 -25.27
N ALA A 49 18.78 -8.04 -26.17
CA ALA A 49 19.55 -7.28 -27.17
C ALA A 49 18.63 -6.44 -28.06
N GLU A 50 17.55 -7.02 -28.57
CA GLU A 50 16.56 -6.32 -29.38
C GLU A 50 15.86 -5.21 -28.57
N TYR A 51 15.44 -5.50 -27.33
CA TYR A 51 14.81 -4.50 -26.46
C TYR A 51 15.75 -3.32 -26.16
N VAL A 52 17.01 -3.61 -25.85
CA VAL A 52 18.06 -2.61 -25.59
C VAL A 52 18.27 -1.72 -26.81
N GLN A 53 18.36 -2.30 -28.01
CA GLN A 53 18.51 -1.57 -29.25
C GLN A 53 17.30 -0.66 -29.53
N LEU A 54 16.08 -1.21 -29.45
CA LEU A 54 14.84 -0.46 -29.74
C LEU A 54 14.58 0.68 -28.75
N ARG A 55 15.00 0.53 -27.50
CA ARG A 55 14.78 1.53 -26.44
C ARG A 55 15.98 2.43 -26.18
N GLY A 56 17.11 2.20 -26.86
CA GLY A 56 18.34 2.97 -26.65
C GLY A 56 18.90 2.83 -25.23
N ILE A 57 18.76 1.66 -24.61
CA ILE A 57 19.24 1.44 -23.23
C ILE A 57 20.77 1.47 -23.21
N PRO A 58 21.41 2.25 -22.32
CA PRO A 58 22.86 2.25 -22.20
C PRO A 58 23.41 0.87 -21.82
N GLU A 59 24.53 0.45 -22.42
CA GLU A 59 25.17 -0.84 -22.13
C GLU A 59 25.47 -1.03 -20.63
N GLY A 60 25.87 0.04 -19.94
CA GLY A 60 26.11 0.02 -18.50
C GLY A 60 24.89 -0.34 -17.64
N ASN A 61 23.68 -0.22 -18.20
CA ASN A 61 22.42 -0.57 -17.56
C ASN A 61 21.97 -2.01 -17.83
N VAL A 62 22.69 -2.76 -18.67
CA VAL A 62 22.38 -4.17 -18.95
C VAL A 62 23.12 -5.06 -17.94
N VAL A 63 22.38 -5.86 -17.18
CA VAL A 63 22.93 -6.72 -16.13
C VAL A 63 22.61 -8.18 -16.44
N SER A 64 23.65 -8.99 -16.57
CA SER A 64 23.50 -10.44 -16.76
C SER A 64 23.56 -11.15 -15.41
N VAL A 65 22.62 -12.06 -15.17
CA VAL A 65 22.63 -13.01 -14.05
C VAL A 65 22.79 -14.43 -14.57
N THR A 66 23.35 -15.33 -13.78
CA THR A 66 23.60 -16.73 -14.16
C THR A 66 23.30 -17.65 -12.98
N GLY A 67 23.09 -18.94 -13.23
CA GLY A 67 22.88 -19.96 -12.22
C GLY A 67 21.46 -19.98 -11.65
N LEU A 68 20.47 -19.48 -12.39
CA LEU A 68 19.05 -19.57 -11.99
C LEU A 68 18.61 -21.04 -12.00
N THR A 69 18.05 -21.50 -10.88
CA THR A 69 17.69 -22.91 -10.67
C THR A 69 16.40 -23.33 -11.37
N ASN A 70 15.55 -22.35 -11.69
CA ASN A 70 14.28 -22.52 -12.37
C ASN A 70 13.93 -21.20 -13.08
N ASN A 71 13.09 -21.24 -14.11
CA ASN A 71 12.68 -20.05 -14.89
C ASN A 71 11.23 -19.63 -14.64
N GLU A 72 10.46 -20.42 -13.90
CA GLU A 72 9.06 -20.15 -13.53
C GLU A 72 8.98 -19.67 -12.07
N LYS A 73 9.48 -20.51 -11.15
CA LYS A 73 9.33 -20.32 -9.70
C LYS A 73 10.60 -20.64 -8.93
N ILE A 74 11.06 -19.72 -8.10
CA ILE A 74 12.20 -19.89 -7.17
C ILE A 74 11.83 -19.48 -5.74
N SER A 75 12.65 -19.84 -4.76
CA SER A 75 12.48 -19.37 -3.38
C SER A 75 12.89 -17.90 -3.23
N VAL A 76 12.41 -17.24 -2.18
CA VAL A 76 12.80 -15.85 -1.85
C VAL A 76 14.29 -15.72 -1.48
N ASP A 77 14.92 -16.77 -0.95
CA ASP A 77 16.36 -16.75 -0.68
C ASP A 77 17.17 -16.87 -1.97
N GLU A 78 16.78 -17.75 -2.91
CA GLU A 78 17.36 -17.79 -4.25
C GLU A 78 17.14 -16.48 -4.99
N PHE A 79 15.96 -15.86 -4.85
CA PHE A 79 15.68 -14.56 -5.45
C PHE A 79 16.66 -13.48 -4.97
N ARG A 80 16.97 -13.43 -3.66
CA ARG A 80 17.98 -12.52 -3.11
C ARG A 80 19.38 -12.86 -3.60
N GLN A 81 19.76 -14.14 -3.59
CA GLN A 81 21.14 -14.57 -3.79
C GLN A 81 21.55 -14.62 -5.27
N LEU A 82 20.64 -15.01 -6.15
CA LEU A 82 20.93 -15.34 -7.55
C LEU A 82 20.36 -14.30 -8.53
N LEU A 83 19.34 -13.53 -8.14
CA LEU A 83 18.69 -12.56 -9.02
C LEU A 83 18.82 -11.11 -8.51
N LEU A 84 18.00 -10.70 -7.54
CA LEU A 84 17.88 -9.29 -7.15
C LEU A 84 19.16 -8.75 -6.50
N GLY A 85 19.80 -9.51 -5.61
CA GLY A 85 21.04 -9.10 -4.95
C GLY A 85 22.17 -8.81 -5.95
N PRO A 86 22.53 -9.77 -6.83
CA PRO A 86 23.51 -9.54 -7.89
C PRO A 86 23.18 -8.37 -8.82
N VAL A 87 21.90 -8.18 -9.15
CA VAL A 87 21.45 -7.03 -9.96
C VAL A 87 21.73 -5.70 -9.25
N LEU A 88 21.27 -5.57 -8.01
CA LEU A 88 21.48 -4.35 -7.21
C LEU A 88 22.97 -4.08 -6.98
N GLN A 89 23.76 -5.12 -6.68
CA GLN A 89 25.20 -5.02 -6.50
C GLN A 89 25.89 -4.52 -7.77
N THR A 90 25.59 -5.13 -8.92
CA THR A 90 26.18 -4.73 -10.21
C THR A 90 25.86 -3.28 -10.54
N LEU A 91 24.62 -2.85 -10.36
CA LEU A 91 24.21 -1.46 -10.58
C LEU A 91 24.88 -0.50 -9.60
N ALA A 92 25.08 -0.90 -8.34
CA ALA A 92 25.78 -0.10 -7.34
C ALA A 92 27.27 0.07 -7.68
N GLU A 93 27.96 -1.01 -8.05
CA GLU A 93 29.37 -1.01 -8.46
C GLU A 93 29.60 -0.13 -9.69
N ARG A 94 28.65 -0.16 -10.64
CA ARG A 94 28.64 0.71 -11.83
C ARG A 94 28.21 2.16 -11.54
N LYS A 95 27.91 2.48 -10.27
CA LYS A 95 27.39 3.79 -9.83
C LYS A 95 26.13 4.23 -10.58
N ARG A 96 25.29 3.27 -10.94
CA ARG A 96 24.03 3.49 -11.65
C ARG A 96 22.80 3.30 -10.77
N LEU A 97 22.90 2.57 -9.66
CA LEU A 97 21.73 2.19 -8.86
C LEU A 97 20.78 3.36 -8.54
N SER A 98 21.30 4.52 -8.12
CA SER A 98 20.49 5.71 -7.78
C SER A 98 19.83 6.40 -8.98
N GLN A 99 20.27 6.09 -10.20
CA GLN A 99 19.69 6.61 -11.44
C GLN A 99 18.59 5.69 -11.98
N ILE A 100 18.62 4.40 -11.63
CA ILE A 100 17.69 3.42 -12.17
C ILE A 100 16.35 3.54 -11.45
N ASP A 101 15.31 3.83 -12.19
CA ASP A 101 13.93 3.83 -11.70
C ASP A 101 13.25 2.49 -12.03
N LEU A 102 13.56 1.86 -13.17
CA LEU A 102 12.90 0.64 -13.62
C LEU A 102 13.89 -0.50 -13.87
N ILE A 103 13.55 -1.70 -13.40
CA ILE A 103 14.24 -2.94 -13.76
C ILE A 103 13.32 -3.75 -14.68
N ALA A 104 13.76 -3.96 -15.91
CA ALA A 104 13.08 -4.77 -16.92
C ALA A 104 13.73 -6.16 -16.99
N TYR A 105 12.96 -7.21 -16.69
CA TYR A 105 13.43 -8.58 -16.81
C TYR A 105 13.19 -9.11 -18.23
N SER A 106 14.22 -9.70 -18.84
CA SER A 106 14.09 -10.42 -20.11
C SER A 106 13.42 -11.80 -19.91
N ALA A 107 13.31 -12.58 -20.98
CA ALA A 107 12.74 -13.93 -20.93
C ALA A 107 13.55 -14.87 -20.03
N GLU A 108 12.92 -15.98 -19.64
CA GLU A 108 13.54 -17.03 -18.81
C GLU A 108 14.12 -16.53 -17.48
N ILE A 109 13.50 -15.48 -16.93
CA ILE A 109 13.67 -15.04 -15.55
C ILE A 109 12.45 -15.49 -14.75
N PRO A 110 12.62 -16.06 -13.54
CA PRO A 110 11.53 -16.39 -12.63
C PRO A 110 10.56 -15.24 -12.44
N THR A 111 9.27 -15.54 -12.59
CA THR A 111 8.20 -14.56 -12.38
C THR A 111 7.47 -14.78 -11.05
N ALA A 112 7.54 -16.00 -10.49
CA ALA A 112 6.93 -16.38 -9.23
C ALA A 112 7.99 -16.62 -8.14
N ILE A 113 7.87 -15.94 -7.01
CA ILE A 113 8.81 -16.04 -5.89
C ILE A 113 8.09 -16.60 -4.67
N ASP A 114 8.54 -17.75 -4.20
CA ASP A 114 7.99 -18.41 -3.01
C ASP A 114 8.53 -17.77 -1.73
N ILE A 115 7.67 -17.10 -0.98
CA ILE A 115 8.04 -16.34 0.23
C ILE A 115 7.88 -17.15 1.51
N ARG A 116 7.62 -18.48 1.43
CA ARG A 116 7.51 -19.35 2.62
C ARG A 116 8.71 -19.27 3.54
N GLY A 117 9.91 -19.10 2.96
CA GLY A 117 11.16 -18.94 3.71
C GLY A 117 11.18 -17.74 4.65
N ASP A 118 10.45 -16.66 4.33
CA ASP A 118 10.41 -15.46 5.18
C ASP A 118 9.24 -15.46 6.17
N ILE A 119 8.08 -15.99 5.76
CA ILE A 119 6.88 -16.02 6.63
C ILE A 119 7.00 -17.09 7.74
N GLY A 120 7.78 -18.15 7.51
CA GLY A 120 7.88 -19.28 8.44
C GLY A 120 6.52 -19.92 8.73
N ASP A 121 6.22 -20.17 10.01
CA ASP A 121 4.97 -20.80 10.46
C ASP A 121 3.78 -19.84 10.58
N ARG A 122 3.94 -18.57 10.16
CA ARG A 122 2.86 -17.57 10.25
C ARG A 122 1.72 -17.94 9.31
N LYS A 123 0.49 -17.94 9.85
CA LYS A 123 -0.72 -18.09 9.05
C LYS A 123 -1.02 -16.79 8.31
N LEU A 124 -0.98 -16.83 6.99
CA LEU A 124 -1.40 -15.71 6.15
C LEU A 124 -2.93 -15.58 6.15
N PRO A 125 -3.48 -14.35 6.09
CA PRO A 125 -4.89 -14.14 5.81
C PRO A 125 -5.31 -14.83 4.51
N LYS A 126 -6.58 -15.26 4.40
CA LYS A 126 -7.11 -16.02 3.24
C LYS A 126 -6.94 -15.30 1.88
N VAL A 127 -6.80 -13.98 1.90
CA VAL A 127 -6.61 -13.15 0.70
C VAL A 127 -5.19 -13.20 0.14
N PHE A 128 -4.21 -13.71 0.90
CA PHE A 128 -2.82 -13.78 0.49
C PHE A 128 -2.44 -15.20 0.04
N THR A 129 -1.61 -15.26 -1.00
CA THR A 129 -0.87 -16.46 -1.40
C THR A 129 0.59 -16.32 -1.01
N PRO A 130 1.30 -17.43 -0.67
CA PRO A 130 2.71 -17.38 -0.30
C PRO A 130 3.64 -17.30 -1.54
N VAL A 131 3.12 -16.86 -2.68
CA VAL A 131 3.87 -16.67 -3.92
C VAL A 131 3.66 -15.23 -4.35
N ALA A 132 4.76 -14.49 -4.44
CA ALA A 132 4.80 -13.09 -4.86
C ALA A 132 5.30 -12.97 -6.31
N SER A 133 4.96 -11.86 -6.97
CA SER A 133 5.52 -11.53 -8.29
C SER A 133 6.95 -11.00 -8.17
N VAL A 134 7.83 -11.36 -9.10
CA VAL A 134 9.18 -10.78 -9.23
C VAL A 134 9.13 -9.25 -9.24
N ASN A 135 8.20 -8.64 -9.99
CA ASN A 135 8.08 -7.19 -10.09
C ASN A 135 7.69 -6.54 -8.77
N GLY A 136 6.78 -7.17 -8.01
CA GLY A 136 6.36 -6.67 -6.70
C GLY A 136 7.49 -6.69 -5.68
N LEU A 137 8.26 -7.78 -5.65
CA LEU A 137 9.41 -7.88 -4.75
C LEU A 137 10.57 -6.96 -5.16
N THR A 138 10.76 -6.73 -6.46
CA THR A 138 11.74 -5.77 -6.97
C THR A 138 11.36 -4.32 -6.66
N PHE A 139 10.08 -3.97 -6.75
CA PHE A 139 9.59 -2.66 -6.32
C PHE A 139 9.85 -2.44 -4.82
N LEU A 140 9.62 -3.46 -4.00
CA LEU A 140 9.79 -3.41 -2.54
C LEU A 140 11.17 -3.91 -2.07
N TYR A 141 12.20 -3.80 -2.93
CA TYR A 141 13.48 -4.49 -2.72
C TYR A 141 14.13 -4.17 -1.36
N GLN A 142 13.95 -2.96 -0.82
CA GLN A 142 14.55 -2.58 0.46
C GLN A 142 14.01 -3.41 1.63
N PHE A 143 12.71 -3.72 1.63
CA PHE A 143 12.10 -4.63 2.62
C PHE A 143 12.51 -6.06 2.34
N VAL A 144 12.47 -6.49 1.08
CA VAL A 144 12.83 -7.85 0.67
C VAL A 144 14.27 -8.18 1.05
N MET A 145 15.24 -7.30 0.76
CA MET A 145 16.65 -7.52 1.07
C MET A 145 16.92 -7.54 2.59
N ARG A 146 16.09 -6.87 3.40
CA ARG A 146 16.16 -6.88 4.87
C ARG A 146 15.40 -8.02 5.54
N LYS A 147 14.73 -8.89 4.77
CA LYS A 147 13.79 -9.90 5.27
C LYS A 147 12.65 -9.30 6.11
N ASP A 148 12.28 -8.07 5.81
CA ASP A 148 11.23 -7.34 6.51
C ASP A 148 9.88 -7.63 5.85
N LEU A 149 9.00 -8.34 6.55
CA LEU A 149 7.70 -8.77 6.04
C LEU A 149 6.73 -7.62 5.74
N ARG A 150 7.10 -6.36 5.95
CA ARG A 150 6.31 -5.22 5.45
C ARG A 150 6.11 -5.23 3.93
N TYR A 151 6.92 -5.96 3.14
CA TYR A 151 6.67 -6.08 1.69
C TYR A 151 5.39 -6.85 1.32
N ILE A 152 4.75 -7.56 2.26
CA ILE A 152 3.43 -8.20 2.05
C ILE A 152 2.27 -7.41 2.65
N ASP A 153 2.53 -6.25 3.26
CA ASP A 153 1.47 -5.39 3.79
C ASP A 153 0.57 -4.87 2.64
N LEU A 154 -0.74 -4.80 2.88
CA LEU A 154 -1.68 -4.21 1.92
C LEU A 154 -1.40 -2.72 1.66
N ASN A 155 -0.71 -2.06 2.60
CA ASN A 155 -0.28 -0.66 2.49
C ASN A 155 1.21 -0.51 2.18
N ALA A 156 1.89 -1.57 1.72
CA ALA A 156 3.33 -1.53 1.42
C ALA A 156 3.70 -0.57 0.27
N ASN A 157 2.75 -0.31 -0.63
CA ASN A 157 2.98 0.56 -1.78
C ASN A 157 2.71 2.03 -1.42
N GLN A 158 3.75 2.79 -1.04
CA GLN A 158 3.58 4.23 -0.78
C GLN A 158 3.62 5.10 -2.05
N TYR A 159 3.85 4.51 -3.23
CA TYR A 159 3.63 5.22 -4.50
C TYR A 159 2.12 5.35 -4.79
N ALA A 160 1.31 4.38 -4.36
CA ALA A 160 -0.13 4.55 -4.35
C ALA A 160 -0.47 5.67 -3.37
N ARG A 161 -1.18 6.69 -3.85
CA ARG A 161 -1.50 7.87 -3.05
C ARG A 161 -2.38 7.49 -1.85
N HIS A 162 -1.95 7.89 -0.67
CA HIS A 162 -2.69 7.73 0.56
C HIS A 162 -3.46 9.00 0.92
N ILE A 163 -4.60 8.82 1.59
CA ILE A 163 -5.28 9.92 2.28
C ILE A 163 -4.38 10.35 3.43
N LEU A 164 -4.04 11.64 3.45
CA LEU A 164 -3.31 12.25 4.55
C LEU A 164 -4.32 12.49 5.68
N SER A 165 -4.03 11.91 6.84
CA SER A 165 -4.73 12.27 8.07
C SER A 165 -3.79 13.13 8.89
N ASP A 166 -4.19 14.38 9.16
CA ASP A 166 -3.49 15.24 10.12
C ASP A 166 -3.68 14.77 11.57
N VAL A 167 -4.63 13.85 11.77
CA VAL A 167 -4.94 13.27 13.06
C VAL A 167 -3.97 12.12 13.33
N ASN A 168 -2.85 12.48 13.96
CA ASN A 168 -1.86 11.53 14.46
C ASN A 168 -2.19 11.11 15.90
N ASP A 169 -2.08 9.81 16.17
CA ASP A 169 -2.19 9.26 17.52
C ASP A 169 -0.88 8.59 17.94
N THR A 170 -0.75 8.22 19.21
CA THR A 170 0.45 7.54 19.70
C THR A 170 0.54 6.11 19.15
N PRO A 171 1.73 5.63 18.72
CA PRO A 171 1.88 4.26 18.27
C PRO A 171 1.59 3.27 19.41
N TRP A 172 0.87 2.19 19.10
CA TRP A 172 0.52 1.18 20.11
C TRP A 172 1.71 0.34 20.53
N THR A 173 1.80 0.05 21.83
CA THR A 173 2.75 -0.91 22.37
C THR A 173 2.45 -2.34 21.87
N ALA A 174 3.38 -3.26 22.07
CA ALA A 174 3.15 -4.67 21.71
C ALA A 174 2.02 -5.28 22.55
N GLU A 175 1.97 -4.91 23.82
CA GLU A 175 0.98 -5.33 24.80
C GLU A 175 -0.42 -4.81 24.45
N GLU A 176 -0.54 -3.54 24.05
CA GLU A 176 -1.80 -2.94 23.60
C GLU A 176 -2.33 -3.63 22.33
N ARG A 177 -1.45 -3.87 21.35
CA ARG A 177 -1.80 -4.63 20.14
C ARG A 177 -2.28 -6.04 20.46
N GLN A 178 -1.60 -6.74 21.36
CA GLN A 178 -2.00 -8.08 21.79
C GLN A 178 -3.36 -8.06 22.50
N ARG A 179 -3.57 -7.10 23.41
CA ARG A 179 -4.83 -6.96 24.15
C ARG A 179 -5.99 -6.64 23.22
N TYR A 180 -5.84 -5.67 22.31
CA TYR A 180 -6.85 -5.38 21.31
C TYR A 180 -7.16 -6.62 20.45
N ALA A 181 -6.13 -7.30 19.95
CA ALA A 181 -6.31 -8.49 19.13
C ALA A 181 -7.05 -9.61 19.88
N SER A 182 -6.73 -9.86 21.16
CA SER A 182 -7.39 -10.92 21.93
C SER A 182 -8.88 -10.62 22.13
N VAL A 183 -9.21 -9.37 22.45
CA VAL A 183 -10.58 -8.94 22.72
C VAL A 183 -11.42 -8.94 21.44
N MET A 184 -10.88 -8.43 20.33
CA MET A 184 -11.56 -8.49 19.02
C MET A 184 -11.75 -9.93 18.55
N THR A 185 -10.78 -10.82 18.77
CA THR A 185 -10.90 -12.25 18.44
C THR A 185 -12.03 -12.89 19.25
N LYS A 186 -12.10 -12.64 20.56
CA LYS A 186 -13.15 -13.17 21.43
C LYS A 186 -14.54 -12.67 21.00
N TRP A 187 -14.69 -11.38 20.72
CA TRP A 187 -15.92 -10.84 20.15
C TRP A 187 -16.30 -11.59 18.86
N GLN A 188 -15.38 -11.70 17.89
CA GLN A 188 -15.66 -12.40 16.63
C GLN A 188 -16.05 -13.87 16.83
N GLN A 189 -15.40 -14.59 17.75
CA GLN A 189 -15.69 -15.99 18.06
C GLN A 189 -17.13 -16.18 18.54
N HIS A 190 -17.61 -15.33 19.45
CA HIS A 190 -18.98 -15.39 19.94
C HIS A 190 -20.01 -14.83 18.95
N ARG A 191 -19.57 -13.95 18.03
CA ARG A 191 -20.42 -13.40 16.95
C ARG A 191 -20.68 -14.40 15.82
N GLN A 192 -19.69 -15.22 15.45
CA GLN A 192 -19.83 -16.14 14.31
C GLN A 192 -21.03 -17.09 14.37
N PRO A 193 -21.33 -17.79 15.48
CA PRO A 193 -22.48 -18.70 15.53
C PRO A 193 -23.80 -17.95 15.37
N LEU A 194 -23.90 -16.73 15.91
CA LEU A 194 -25.09 -15.87 15.77
C LEU A 194 -25.31 -15.42 14.32
N ARG A 195 -24.24 -15.23 13.54
CA ARG A 195 -24.33 -14.84 12.11
C ARG A 195 -24.67 -15.99 11.17
N GLN A 196 -24.38 -17.23 11.56
CA GLN A 196 -24.57 -18.41 10.70
C GLN A 196 -25.97 -19.02 10.83
N LYS A 197 -26.70 -18.67 11.89
CA LYS A 197 -28.08 -19.10 12.10
C LYS A 197 -29.03 -18.20 11.31
N ASN A 198 -29.99 -18.81 10.61
CA ASN A 198 -31.08 -18.10 9.94
C ASN A 198 -32.17 -17.74 10.98
N ASP A 199 -33.10 -16.86 10.61
CA ASP A 199 -34.21 -16.42 11.48
C ASP A 199 -35.05 -17.58 12.07
N ASP A 200 -34.98 -18.78 11.48
CA ASP A 200 -35.70 -19.98 11.90
C ASP A 200 -35.02 -20.79 13.03
N GLU A 201 -33.77 -20.49 13.38
CA GLU A 201 -33.04 -21.16 14.47
C GLU A 201 -32.48 -20.13 15.47
N PRO A 202 -33.22 -19.78 16.53
CA PRO A 202 -32.77 -18.77 17.48
C PRO A 202 -31.51 -19.23 18.20
N SER A 203 -30.62 -18.29 18.47
CA SER A 203 -29.46 -18.51 19.34
C SER A 203 -29.90 -18.89 20.75
N SER A 204 -29.17 -19.80 21.39
CA SER A 204 -29.47 -20.18 22.77
C SER A 204 -29.24 -19.00 23.72
N GLU A 205 -29.92 -19.02 24.87
CA GLU A 205 -29.72 -17.99 25.91
C GLU A 205 -28.24 -17.90 26.34
N ASP A 206 -27.53 -19.03 26.39
CA ASP A 206 -26.11 -19.07 26.71
C ASP A 206 -25.23 -18.46 25.61
N GLU A 207 -25.55 -18.69 24.33
CA GLU A 207 -24.84 -18.07 23.20
C GLU A 207 -25.01 -16.55 23.23
N GLN A 208 -26.24 -16.07 23.41
CA GLN A 208 -26.53 -14.65 23.50
C GLN A 208 -25.83 -14.01 24.71
N LYS A 209 -25.92 -14.63 25.89
CA LYS A 209 -25.26 -14.15 27.11
C LYS A 209 -23.74 -14.08 26.97
N ASN A 210 -23.13 -15.08 26.33
CA ASN A 210 -21.68 -15.09 26.08
C ASN A 210 -21.28 -14.00 25.08
N PHE A 211 -22.10 -13.76 24.06
CA PHE A 211 -21.89 -12.67 23.11
C PHE A 211 -22.02 -11.30 23.77
N ASP A 212 -23.05 -11.08 24.59
CA ASP A 212 -23.24 -9.84 25.34
C ASP A 212 -22.08 -9.57 26.30
N ALA A 213 -21.58 -10.61 26.98
CA ALA A 213 -20.41 -10.51 27.83
C ALA A 213 -19.14 -10.15 27.03
N ALA A 214 -18.94 -10.75 25.86
CA ALA A 214 -17.83 -10.44 24.97
C ALA A 214 -17.91 -9.01 24.41
N LEU A 215 -19.11 -8.52 24.07
CA LEU A 215 -19.34 -7.14 23.64
C LEU A 215 -19.04 -6.13 24.75
N LYS A 216 -19.44 -6.43 25.99
CA LYS A 216 -19.15 -5.58 27.14
C LYS A 216 -17.64 -5.48 27.37
N GLU A 217 -16.94 -6.62 27.41
CA GLU A 217 -15.49 -6.67 27.54
C GLU A 217 -14.79 -5.91 26.40
N ALA A 218 -15.30 -6.05 25.16
CA ALA A 218 -14.80 -5.31 24.01
C ALA A 218 -14.94 -3.81 24.18
N ASN A 219 -16.13 -3.33 24.53
CA ASN A 219 -16.38 -1.91 24.73
C ASN A 219 -15.47 -1.33 25.86
N GLU A 220 -15.32 -2.05 26.97
CA GLU A 220 -14.45 -1.63 28.08
C GLU A 220 -12.97 -1.60 27.66
N ALA A 221 -12.50 -2.59 26.89
CA ALA A 221 -11.12 -2.60 26.40
C ALA A 221 -10.85 -1.46 25.41
N LEU A 222 -11.79 -1.19 24.50
CA LEU A 222 -11.71 -0.08 23.55
C LEU A 222 -11.69 1.27 24.28
N GLU A 223 -12.55 1.45 25.28
CA GLU A 223 -12.59 2.66 26.10
C GLU A 223 -11.29 2.89 26.88
N ASN A 224 -10.71 1.84 27.44
CA ASN A 224 -9.41 1.93 28.10
C ASN A 224 -8.29 2.32 27.11
N LEU A 225 -8.28 1.74 25.90
CA LEU A 225 -7.29 2.10 24.88
C LEU A 225 -7.47 3.55 24.41
N LEU A 226 -8.70 4.04 24.30
CA LEU A 226 -9.00 5.42 23.93
C LEU A 226 -8.48 6.46 24.94
N GLN A 227 -8.13 6.07 26.17
CA GLN A 227 -7.49 6.98 27.13
C GLN A 227 -6.06 7.34 26.71
N SER A 228 -5.32 6.39 26.13
CA SER A 228 -3.97 6.59 25.60
C SER A 228 -3.97 6.96 24.13
N HIS A 229 -5.03 6.56 23.41
CA HIS A 229 -5.18 6.68 21.96
C HIS A 229 -6.50 7.40 21.59
N PRO A 230 -6.69 8.67 22.01
CA PRO A 230 -7.97 9.37 21.87
C PRO A 230 -8.34 9.70 20.42
N HIS A 231 -7.36 9.64 19.51
CA HIS A 231 -7.47 10.00 18.11
C HIS A 231 -7.50 8.78 17.18
N SER A 232 -7.65 7.57 17.74
CA SER A 232 -7.72 6.35 16.96
C SER A 232 -9.10 6.18 16.32
N SER A 233 -9.20 6.46 15.02
CA SER A 233 -10.42 6.22 14.24
C SER A 233 -10.92 4.78 14.33
N GLN A 234 -10.00 3.81 14.29
CA GLN A 234 -10.31 2.39 14.43
C GLN A 234 -10.98 2.06 15.77
N LEU A 235 -10.50 2.62 16.90
CA LEU A 235 -11.09 2.37 18.22
C LEU A 235 -12.48 2.98 18.33
N HIS A 236 -12.65 4.23 17.89
CA HIS A 236 -13.96 4.89 17.87
C HIS A 236 -14.96 4.17 16.96
N TYR A 237 -14.52 3.73 15.77
CA TYR A 237 -15.38 2.97 14.85
C TYR A 237 -15.83 1.64 15.46
N ASN A 238 -14.91 0.83 15.98
CA ASN A 238 -15.27 -0.43 16.61
C ASN A 238 -16.15 -0.23 17.86
N ARG A 239 -15.95 0.86 18.60
CA ARG A 239 -16.79 1.22 19.74
C ARG A 239 -18.21 1.55 19.28
N SER A 240 -18.37 2.26 18.15
CA SER A 240 -19.68 2.51 17.54
C SER A 240 -20.42 1.20 17.23
N CYS A 241 -19.75 0.23 16.62
CA CYS A 241 -20.30 -1.10 16.36
C CYS A 241 -20.70 -1.83 17.65
N ALA A 242 -19.85 -1.82 18.68
CA ALA A 242 -20.15 -2.47 19.96
C ALA A 242 -21.37 -1.84 20.68
N LEU A 243 -21.49 -0.51 20.62
CA LEU A 243 -22.61 0.25 21.21
C LEU A 243 -23.92 -0.01 20.44
N ALA A 244 -23.86 -0.03 19.11
CA ALA A 244 -25.02 -0.30 18.25
C ALA A 244 -25.60 -1.69 18.49
N LEU A 245 -24.74 -2.72 18.61
CA LEU A 245 -25.13 -4.09 18.93
C LEU A 245 -25.74 -4.23 20.34
N ARG A 246 -25.36 -3.35 21.27
CA ARG A 246 -25.93 -3.28 22.62
C ARG A 246 -27.21 -2.44 22.70
N GLY A 247 -27.71 -1.94 21.56
CA GLY A 247 -28.90 -1.10 21.49
C GLY A 247 -28.69 0.34 21.97
N GLN A 248 -27.45 0.76 22.21
CA GLN A 248 -27.09 2.12 22.64
C GLN A 248 -26.94 3.03 21.42
N ALA A 249 -28.04 3.30 20.72
CA ALA A 249 -28.02 3.93 19.41
C ALA A 249 -27.41 5.35 19.41
N ASP A 250 -27.76 6.19 20.39
CA ASP A 250 -27.23 7.55 20.48
C ASP A 250 -25.72 7.56 20.74
N ASP A 251 -25.26 6.71 21.68
CA ASP A 251 -23.83 6.56 21.98
C ASP A 251 -23.06 6.01 20.77
N ALA A 252 -23.68 5.12 20.00
CA ALA A 252 -23.09 4.53 18.81
C ALA A 252 -22.86 5.57 17.71
N VAL A 253 -23.86 6.40 17.40
CA VAL A 253 -23.71 7.50 16.43
C VAL A 253 -22.64 8.47 16.90
N ALA A 254 -22.66 8.88 18.18
CA ALA A 254 -21.64 9.78 18.73
C ALA A 254 -20.22 9.17 18.70
N ALA A 255 -20.08 7.86 18.82
CA ALA A 255 -18.79 7.19 18.64
C ALA A 255 -18.36 7.15 17.17
N LEU A 256 -19.29 6.96 16.23
CA LEU A 256 -19.00 7.00 14.80
C LEU A 256 -18.59 8.41 14.34
N GLU A 257 -19.25 9.46 14.82
CA GLU A 257 -18.84 10.86 14.58
C GLU A 257 -17.39 11.10 15.02
N ARG A 258 -17.00 10.60 16.21
CA ARG A 258 -15.61 10.67 16.68
C ARG A 258 -14.66 9.88 15.79
N ALA A 259 -15.10 8.74 15.24
CA ALA A 259 -14.31 7.98 14.29
C ALA A 259 -14.06 8.78 13.01
N VAL A 260 -15.09 9.44 12.47
CA VAL A 260 -15.00 10.29 11.28
C VAL A 260 -14.08 11.49 11.54
N ALA A 261 -14.27 12.19 12.66
CA ALA A 261 -13.39 13.27 13.07
C ALA A 261 -11.93 12.82 13.28
N ALA A 262 -11.71 11.55 13.60
CA ALA A 262 -10.40 10.93 13.73
C ALA A 262 -9.83 10.36 12.40
N GLY A 263 -10.52 10.55 11.27
CA GLY A 263 -10.04 10.15 9.94
C GLY A 263 -10.68 8.87 9.39
N TRP A 264 -11.76 8.36 9.99
CA TRP A 264 -12.54 7.29 9.37
C TRP A 264 -13.29 7.81 8.15
N TRP A 265 -12.92 7.32 6.96
CA TRP A 265 -13.39 7.89 5.69
C TRP A 265 -14.45 7.04 4.98
N SER A 266 -14.58 5.74 5.32
CA SER A 266 -15.37 4.81 4.53
C SER A 266 -16.85 4.83 4.91
N ALA A 267 -17.62 5.74 4.29
CA ALA A 267 -19.07 5.80 4.41
C ALA A 267 -19.74 4.51 3.89
N ALA A 268 -19.19 3.92 2.84
CA ALA A 268 -19.69 2.67 2.27
C ALA A 268 -19.58 1.51 3.27
N GLN A 269 -18.47 1.42 4.01
CA GLN A 269 -18.31 0.42 5.06
C GLN A 269 -19.31 0.64 6.18
N ALA A 270 -19.43 1.86 6.71
CA ALA A 270 -20.37 2.17 7.78
C ALA A 270 -21.83 1.86 7.39
N ALA A 271 -22.23 2.17 6.15
CA ALA A 271 -23.59 1.90 5.66
C ALA A 271 -23.91 0.39 5.54
N GLN A 272 -22.92 -0.42 5.14
CA GLN A 272 -23.07 -1.86 4.89
C GLN A 272 -22.75 -2.72 6.12
N ASP A 273 -22.12 -2.15 7.16
CA ASP A 273 -21.78 -2.89 8.36
C ASP A 273 -23.05 -3.41 9.05
N GLU A 274 -23.10 -4.72 9.27
CA GLU A 274 -24.24 -5.36 9.93
C GLU A 274 -24.31 -5.01 11.41
N ASP A 275 -23.19 -4.60 12.03
CA ASP A 275 -23.20 -4.15 13.44
C ASP A 275 -23.92 -2.80 13.61
N LEU A 276 -23.96 -2.00 12.55
CA LEU A 276 -24.61 -0.68 12.52
C LEU A 276 -26.01 -0.74 11.90
N LYS A 277 -26.53 -1.94 11.60
CA LYS A 277 -27.84 -2.13 10.95
C LYS A 277 -28.97 -1.42 11.70
N SER A 278 -28.93 -1.41 13.04
CA SER A 278 -29.93 -0.75 13.88
C SER A 278 -29.96 0.78 13.73
N LEU A 279 -28.91 1.38 13.15
CA LEU A 279 -28.79 2.83 12.97
C LEU A 279 -29.24 3.31 11.59
N ARG A 280 -29.43 2.41 10.60
CA ARG A 280 -29.63 2.77 9.18
C ARG A 280 -30.82 3.69 8.91
N GLU A 281 -31.89 3.56 9.71
CA GLU A 281 -33.11 4.36 9.59
C GLU A 281 -33.07 5.66 10.40
N ARG A 282 -31.98 5.94 11.14
CA ARG A 282 -31.87 7.18 11.93
C ARG A 282 -31.40 8.34 11.06
N ASP A 283 -32.05 9.49 11.24
CA ASP A 283 -31.74 10.71 10.50
C ASP A 283 -30.30 11.21 10.74
N ASP A 284 -29.79 11.10 11.97
CA ASP A 284 -28.43 11.52 12.35
C ASP A 284 -27.36 10.64 11.69
N PHE A 285 -27.56 9.33 11.69
CA PHE A 285 -26.70 8.38 10.99
C PHE A 285 -26.69 8.62 9.47
N GLN A 286 -27.85 8.81 8.85
CA GLN A 286 -27.93 9.13 7.41
C GLN A 286 -27.26 10.45 7.07
N SER A 287 -27.42 11.46 7.93
CA SER A 287 -26.76 12.77 7.78
C SER A 287 -25.23 12.63 7.82
N LEU A 288 -24.70 11.90 8.82
CA LEU A 288 -23.27 11.63 8.93
C LEU A 288 -22.73 10.89 7.70
N LEU A 289 -23.43 9.87 7.21
CA LEU A 289 -23.02 9.15 6.00
C LEU A 289 -23.01 10.05 4.75
N ASN A 290 -23.91 11.01 4.67
CA ASN A 290 -23.93 11.96 3.55
C ASN A 290 -22.78 12.97 3.66
N GLU A 291 -22.50 13.47 4.87
CA GLU A 291 -21.33 14.31 5.13
C GLU A 291 -20.05 13.60 4.67
N MET A 292 -19.80 12.39 5.16
CA MET A 292 -18.62 11.58 4.80
C MET A 292 -18.45 11.36 3.29
N LYS A 293 -19.55 11.25 2.52
CA LYS A 293 -19.49 11.07 1.05
C LYS A 293 -19.08 12.35 0.32
N THR A 294 -19.33 13.50 0.94
CA THR A 294 -19.07 14.82 0.35
C THR A 294 -17.81 15.48 0.90
N SER A 295 -17.23 14.94 1.96
CA SER A 295 -15.97 15.43 2.52
C SER A 295 -14.83 15.28 1.53
N ASP A 296 -14.13 16.38 1.30
CA ASP A 296 -12.87 16.37 0.57
C ASP A 296 -11.77 15.77 1.47
N PHE A 297 -10.90 14.96 0.86
CA PHE A 297 -9.75 14.39 1.54
C PHE A 297 -8.48 15.08 1.06
N ASP A 298 -7.61 15.44 1.99
CA ASP A 298 -6.24 15.73 1.64
C ASP A 298 -5.57 14.43 1.23
N VAL A 299 -5.12 14.37 -0.01
CA VAL A 299 -4.46 13.19 -0.56
C VAL A 299 -3.05 13.58 -0.92
N GLN A 300 -2.11 12.67 -0.66
CA GLN A 300 -0.72 12.85 -1.05
C GLN A 300 -0.62 13.34 -2.50
N PRO A 301 0.20 14.39 -2.78
CA PRO A 301 0.33 14.91 -4.13
C PRO A 301 0.86 13.84 -5.08
N ALA A 302 0.48 13.93 -6.35
CA ALA A 302 1.04 13.05 -7.37
C ALA A 302 2.53 13.40 -7.57
N ILE A 303 3.40 12.42 -7.38
CA ILE A 303 4.83 12.53 -7.62
C ILE A 303 5.17 11.54 -8.75
N GLY A 304 6.04 11.94 -9.68
CA GLY A 304 6.52 11.03 -10.72
C GLY A 304 7.25 9.85 -10.10
N PHE A 305 7.03 8.65 -10.63
CA PHE A 305 7.68 7.44 -10.14
C PHE A 305 9.21 7.58 -10.18
N ARG A 306 9.86 7.37 -9.03
CA ARG A 306 11.31 7.41 -8.87
C ARG A 306 11.76 6.40 -7.81
N SER A 307 12.88 5.73 -8.03
CA SER A 307 13.46 4.78 -7.06
C SER A 307 14.06 5.44 -5.83
N VAL A 308 14.44 6.73 -5.95
CA VAL A 308 15.06 7.52 -4.88
C VAL A 308 14.07 8.18 -3.95
N VAL A 309 12.79 8.23 -4.32
CA VAL A 309 11.76 8.69 -3.39
C VAL A 309 11.54 7.54 -2.42
N GLY A 310 11.88 7.78 -1.15
CA GLY A 310 11.65 6.82 -0.08
C GLY A 310 10.15 6.62 0.08
N TRP A 311 9.71 5.41 -0.24
CA TRP A 311 8.39 4.86 0.02
C TRP A 311 8.55 3.72 1.05
#